data_AF-A0A3W1E4N3-F1
#
_entry.id   AF-A0A3W1E4N3-F1
#
_cell.length_a   1.000
_cell.length_b   1.000
_cell.length_c   1.000
_cell.angle_alpha   90.00
_cell.angle_beta   90.00
_cell.angle_gamma   90.00
#
_symmetry.space_group_name_H-M   'P 1'
#
loop_
_entity.id
_entity.type
_entity.pdbx_description
1 polymer ?
#
loop_
_entity_poly.entity_id
_entity_poly.type
_entity_poly.pdbx_seq_one_letter_code
_entity_poly.pdbx_strand_id
1 'polypeptide(L)'
;MNDSYYFALHQYLYESKDFDERLLDSVVEEFQKKVTGPFSIQIGDNAWLDIKVIWHLVFNSLKGDVFSELDLIELAINLKNSPDSVVLAPYLALSTIIHNICIDDLNEANKKINEILIDELPPGFISAAISTIKLALNIKLNGKTIKHGELLSDINTILTYRGVFTVHVNIDHKFKQPDLILVMCANNLIIMSAIKQYNNMVQMTSFYNELELSAIHPQSITGILDEVESALGKINKRLDATKKVINSEELAKLIIDEKILTVRECRQNLVSYLNEFTLYNCILNLNYIKSYLTLPGEKLVHISGLVGNSEERVIKRKFLAEAIRIVNDREGKIKPLAEGEKSQKMVLIHDLSSKCFKNDE
;
A
#
# COMPACT_ATOMS: atom_id res chain seq x y z
N MET A 1 11.68 19.06 34.54
CA MET A 1 12.74 18.19 33.99
C MET A 1 14.03 18.51 34.72
N ASN A 2 14.86 17.53 35.08
CA ASN A 2 16.15 17.81 35.70
C ASN A 2 17.16 18.13 34.59
N ASP A 3 17.55 19.40 34.46
CA ASP A 3 18.36 19.97 33.36
C ASP A 3 19.76 19.34 33.22
N SER A 4 20.25 18.59 34.21
CA SER A 4 21.64 18.14 34.22
C SER A 4 22.00 17.09 33.17
N TYR A 5 21.06 16.25 32.73
CA TYR A 5 21.34 15.19 31.75
C TYR A 5 21.26 15.69 30.31
N TYR A 6 20.30 16.58 30.03
CA TYR A 6 20.22 17.26 28.75
C TYR A 6 21.46 18.13 28.52
N PHE A 7 21.90 18.84 29.58
CA PHE A 7 23.14 19.61 29.56
C PHE A 7 24.37 18.72 29.35
N ALA A 8 24.46 17.57 30.02
CA ALA A 8 25.55 16.62 29.84
C ALA A 8 25.62 16.03 28.42
N LEU A 9 24.47 15.65 27.85
CA LEU A 9 24.40 15.14 26.47
C LEU A 9 24.76 16.23 25.45
N HIS A 10 24.29 17.46 25.67
CA HIS A 10 24.62 18.61 24.83
C HIS A 10 26.12 18.94 24.86
N GLN A 11 26.72 19.03 26.06
CA GLN A 11 28.18 19.23 26.18
C GLN A 11 28.95 18.10 25.51
N TYR A 12 28.50 16.86 25.68
CA TYR A 12 29.20 15.73 25.09
C TYR A 12 29.11 15.70 23.55
N LEU A 13 27.95 15.96 22.96
CA LEU A 13 27.74 15.93 21.50
C LEU A 13 28.33 17.15 20.77
N TYR A 14 28.33 18.33 21.41
CA TYR A 14 28.64 19.59 20.73
C TYR A 14 29.91 20.28 21.25
N GLU A 15 30.39 19.96 22.45
CA GLU A 15 31.53 20.64 23.09
C GLU A 15 32.73 19.72 23.38
N SER A 16 32.55 18.39 23.41
CA SER A 16 33.65 17.44 23.62
C SER A 16 34.53 17.31 22.38
N LYS A 17 35.85 17.32 22.57
CA LYS A 17 36.84 17.10 21.50
C LYS A 17 37.25 15.64 21.33
N ASP A 18 36.97 14.80 22.32
CA ASP A 18 37.29 13.38 22.32
C ASP A 18 35.97 12.59 22.42
N PHE A 19 35.71 11.77 21.40
CA PHE A 19 34.51 10.94 21.32
C PHE A 19 34.78 9.57 21.99
N ASP A 20 34.15 9.34 23.14
CA ASP A 20 34.08 8.06 23.85
C ASP A 20 32.68 7.43 23.72
N GLU A 21 32.55 6.49 22.78
CA GLU A 21 31.31 5.77 22.49
C GLU A 21 30.68 5.12 23.73
N ARG A 22 31.47 4.65 24.70
CA ARG A 22 30.94 4.01 25.92
C ARG A 22 30.29 5.02 26.86
N LEU A 23 30.82 6.24 26.89
CA LEU A 23 30.23 7.32 27.67
C LEU A 23 28.91 7.75 27.05
N LEU A 24 28.85 7.89 25.73
CA LEU A 24 27.62 8.20 25.00
C LEU A 24 26.54 7.15 25.26
N ASP A 25 26.88 5.86 25.13
CA ASP A 25 25.96 4.75 25.41
C ASP A 25 25.40 4.82 26.83
N SER A 26 26.25 5.11 27.83
CA SER A 26 25.82 5.23 29.23
C SER A 26 24.86 6.40 29.47
N VAL A 27 25.10 7.56 28.84
CA VAL A 27 24.26 8.75 28.99
C VAL A 27 22.94 8.55 28.24
N VAL A 28 22.97 7.93 27.05
CA VAL A 28 21.77 7.57 26.28
C VAL A 28 20.94 6.52 27.02
N GLU A 29 21.54 5.46 27.59
CA GLU A 29 20.83 4.46 28.39
C GLU A 29 20.17 5.06 29.64
N GLU A 30 20.86 5.93 30.38
CA GLU A 30 20.27 6.58 31.56
C GLU A 30 19.18 7.59 31.20
N PHE A 31 19.35 8.32 30.09
CA PHE A 31 18.31 9.17 29.55
C PHE A 31 17.11 8.34 29.10
N GLN A 32 17.33 7.22 28.40
CA GLN A 32 16.29 6.26 28.04
C GLN A 32 15.60 5.73 29.29
N LYS A 33 16.28 5.23 30.31
CA LYS A 33 15.62 4.76 31.55
C LYS A 33 14.72 5.80 32.21
N LYS A 34 15.05 7.09 32.13
CA LYS A 34 14.25 8.19 32.67
C LYS A 34 13.11 8.65 31.76
N VAL A 35 13.33 8.69 30.45
CA VAL A 35 12.35 9.19 29.47
C VAL A 35 11.43 8.07 28.96
N THR A 36 11.92 6.84 28.97
CA THR A 36 11.20 5.58 28.70
C THR A 36 10.92 4.78 29.97
N GLY A 37 10.80 5.44 31.13
CA GLY A 37 10.04 4.82 32.21
C GLY A 37 8.70 4.41 31.61
N PRO A 38 8.35 3.11 31.52
CA PRO A 38 7.17 2.71 30.80
C PRO A 38 5.99 3.38 31.49
N PHE A 39 5.29 4.26 30.78
CA PHE A 39 3.92 4.58 31.12
C PHE A 39 3.13 3.29 30.87
N SER A 40 3.22 2.33 31.79
CA SER A 40 2.34 1.18 31.80
C SER A 40 1.00 1.69 32.27
N ILE A 41 0.19 2.15 31.31
CA ILE A 41 -1.24 2.30 31.57
C ILE A 41 -1.74 0.87 31.76
N GLN A 42 -2.12 0.51 32.98
CA GLN A 42 -2.78 -0.76 33.25
C GLN A 42 -4.19 -0.67 32.69
N ILE A 43 -4.37 -1.14 31.46
CA ILE A 43 -5.69 -1.30 30.85
C ILE A 43 -6.25 -2.62 31.38
N GLY A 44 -7.52 -2.62 31.80
CA GLY A 44 -8.19 -3.84 32.24
C GLY A 44 -8.24 -4.92 31.13
N ASP A 45 -8.21 -6.20 31.52
CA ASP A 45 -8.14 -7.34 30.58
C ASP A 45 -9.26 -7.31 29.52
N ASN A 46 -10.47 -6.90 29.89
CA ASN A 46 -11.60 -6.79 28.95
C ASN A 46 -11.36 -5.72 27.87
N ALA A 47 -10.94 -4.52 28.28
CA ALA A 47 -10.62 -3.44 27.33
C ALA A 47 -9.41 -3.81 26.44
N TRP A 48 -8.48 -4.63 26.95
CA TRP A 48 -7.40 -5.17 26.14
C TRP A 48 -7.88 -6.17 25.09
N LEU A 49 -8.89 -6.98 25.39
CA LEU A 49 -9.53 -7.85 24.39
C LEU A 49 -10.22 -7.04 23.30
N ASP A 50 -10.92 -5.96 23.66
CA ASP A 50 -11.54 -5.05 22.68
C ASP A 50 -10.49 -4.43 21.74
N ILE A 51 -9.35 -3.97 22.28
CA ILE A 51 -8.22 -3.48 21.48
C ILE A 51 -7.73 -4.56 20.50
N LYS A 52 -7.62 -5.82 20.93
CA LYS A 52 -7.21 -6.93 20.08
C LYS A 52 -8.22 -7.22 18.96
N VAL A 53 -9.51 -7.04 19.21
CA VAL A 53 -10.55 -7.14 18.16
C VAL A 53 -10.30 -6.07 17.10
N ILE A 54 -10.11 -4.81 17.48
CA ILE A 54 -9.82 -3.73 16.51
C ILE A 54 -8.52 -4.03 15.74
N TRP A 55 -7.50 -4.51 16.44
CA TRP A 55 -6.25 -4.93 15.82
C TRP A 55 -6.45 -6.02 14.78
N HIS A 56 -7.29 -7.00 15.11
CA HIS A 56 -7.66 -8.07 14.20
C HIS A 56 -8.40 -7.54 12.98
N LEU A 57 -9.40 -6.68 13.18
CA LEU A 57 -10.21 -6.09 12.11
C LEU A 57 -9.37 -5.36 11.07
N VAL A 58 -8.35 -4.60 11.49
CA VAL A 58 -7.56 -3.77 10.58
C VAL A 58 -6.44 -4.56 9.90
N PHE A 59 -5.76 -5.44 10.62
CA PHE A 59 -4.46 -5.96 10.16
C PHE A 59 -4.42 -7.46 9.83
N ASN A 60 -5.40 -8.25 10.27
CA ASN A 60 -5.39 -9.67 9.92
C ASN A 60 -5.95 -9.93 8.52
N SER A 61 -5.52 -11.06 7.96
CA SER A 61 -6.14 -11.65 6.79
C SER A 61 -7.49 -12.27 7.16
N LEU A 62 -8.44 -12.25 6.23
CA LEU A 62 -9.69 -13.01 6.36
C LEU A 62 -9.38 -14.48 6.71
N LYS A 63 -9.76 -14.92 7.92
CA LYS A 63 -9.68 -16.32 8.39
C LYS A 63 -11.04 -16.99 8.55
N GLY A 64 -12.08 -16.39 7.94
CA GLY A 64 -13.48 -16.80 8.12
C GLY A 64 -14.17 -16.10 9.30
N ASP A 65 -13.47 -15.21 10.00
CA ASP A 65 -14.05 -14.37 11.05
C ASP A 65 -14.96 -13.32 10.41
N VAL A 66 -16.20 -13.22 10.90
CA VAL A 66 -17.22 -12.26 10.45
C VAL A 66 -17.82 -11.62 11.69
N PHE A 67 -17.93 -10.30 11.67
CA PHE A 67 -18.50 -9.48 12.73
C PHE A 67 -19.79 -8.84 12.21
N SER A 68 -20.86 -9.02 12.97
CA SER A 68 -22.12 -8.34 12.73
C SER A 68 -22.02 -6.85 13.11
N GLU A 69 -23.00 -6.06 12.67
CA GLU A 69 -23.10 -4.66 13.10
C GLU A 69 -23.23 -4.56 14.64
N LEU A 70 -23.97 -5.49 15.26
CA LEU A 70 -24.15 -5.53 16.71
C LEU A 70 -22.83 -5.77 17.45
N ASP A 71 -21.94 -6.61 16.92
CA ASP A 71 -20.63 -6.85 17.52
C ASP A 71 -19.79 -5.56 17.55
N LEU A 72 -19.88 -4.73 16.51
CA LEU A 72 -19.20 -3.43 16.46
C LEU A 72 -19.82 -2.39 17.40
N ILE A 73 -21.14 -2.42 17.57
CA ILE A 73 -21.85 -1.57 18.53
C ILE A 73 -21.46 -1.96 19.96
N GLU A 74 -21.44 -3.26 20.27
CA GLU A 74 -21.02 -3.78 21.58
C GLU A 74 -19.58 -3.40 21.89
N LEU A 75 -18.67 -3.57 20.92
CA LEU A 75 -17.28 -3.13 21.02
C LEU A 75 -17.17 -1.64 21.38
N ALA A 76 -17.92 -0.78 20.69
CA ALA A 76 -17.94 0.66 20.98
C ALA A 76 -18.50 0.97 22.38
N ILE A 77 -19.54 0.26 22.82
CA ILE A 77 -20.12 0.41 24.16
C ILE A 77 -19.10 0.00 25.23
N ASN A 78 -18.38 -1.11 25.03
CA ASN A 78 -17.38 -1.61 25.97
C ASN A 78 -16.21 -0.62 26.13
N LEU A 79 -15.69 -0.10 25.02
CA LEU A 79 -14.62 0.90 25.03
C LEU A 79 -15.05 2.19 25.74
N LYS A 80 -16.29 2.64 25.52
CA LYS A 80 -16.85 3.85 26.12
C LYS A 80 -17.09 3.71 27.62
N ASN A 81 -17.59 2.56 28.06
CA ASN A 81 -17.96 2.30 29.46
C ASN A 81 -16.80 1.76 30.31
N SER A 82 -15.66 1.46 29.68
CA SER A 82 -14.45 1.04 30.39
C SER A 82 -13.98 2.09 31.41
N PRO A 83 -13.47 1.67 32.59
CA PRO A 83 -12.77 2.56 33.51
C PRO A 83 -11.62 3.34 32.83
N ASP A 84 -11.04 2.78 31.76
CA ASP A 84 -9.92 3.34 31.01
C ASP A 84 -10.36 4.18 29.80
N SER A 85 -11.64 4.56 29.71
CA SER A 85 -12.26 5.22 28.54
C SER A 85 -11.49 6.44 28.00
N VAL A 86 -10.83 7.21 28.87
CA VAL A 86 -9.99 8.35 28.47
C VAL A 86 -8.84 7.91 27.56
N VAL A 87 -8.17 6.81 27.92
CA VAL A 87 -7.05 6.25 27.14
C VAL A 87 -7.56 5.50 25.90
N LEU A 88 -8.77 4.94 25.99
CA LEU A 88 -9.41 4.19 24.91
C LEU A 88 -10.11 5.08 23.87
N ALA A 89 -10.18 6.39 24.08
CA ALA A 89 -10.88 7.32 23.18
C ALA A 89 -10.45 7.19 21.70
N PRO A 90 -9.15 7.05 21.36
CA PRO A 90 -8.73 6.80 19.98
C PRO A 90 -9.26 5.48 19.39
N TYR A 91 -9.35 4.44 20.21
CA TYR A 91 -9.87 3.13 19.81
C TYR A 91 -11.39 3.19 19.59
N LEU A 92 -12.11 3.90 20.44
CA LEU A 92 -13.53 4.18 20.26
C LEU A 92 -13.79 4.97 18.96
N ALA A 93 -12.96 5.98 18.68
CA ALA A 93 -13.05 6.75 17.43
C ALA A 93 -12.84 5.85 16.21
N LEU A 94 -11.80 5.01 16.23
CA LEU A 94 -11.54 4.03 15.17
C LEU A 94 -12.70 3.02 15.01
N SER A 95 -13.22 2.47 16.12
CA SER A 95 -14.37 1.56 16.09
C SER A 95 -15.61 2.21 15.47
N THR A 96 -15.85 3.50 15.75
CA THR A 96 -16.95 4.27 15.17
C THR A 96 -16.76 4.47 13.66
N ILE A 97 -15.52 4.73 13.22
CA ILE A 97 -15.20 4.82 11.79
C ILE A 97 -15.44 3.47 11.09
N ILE A 98 -15.02 2.36 11.69
CA ILE A 98 -15.24 1.01 11.16
C ILE A 98 -16.74 0.69 11.08
N HIS A 99 -17.53 1.05 12.10
CA HIS A 99 -18.99 0.91 12.08
C HIS A 99 -19.63 1.70 10.94
N ASN A 100 -19.24 2.96 10.73
CA ASN A 100 -19.73 3.75 9.59
C ASN A 100 -19.38 3.09 8.24
N ILE A 101 -18.17 2.50 8.12
CA ILE A 101 -17.81 1.73 6.92
C ILE A 101 -18.68 0.47 6.79
N CYS A 102 -18.92 -0.27 7.88
CA CYS A 102 -19.80 -1.46 7.90
C CYS A 102 -21.18 -1.17 7.30
N ILE A 103 -21.76 -0.02 7.62
CA ILE A 103 -23.09 0.40 7.14
C ILE A 103 -23.07 1.22 5.83
N ASP A 104 -21.93 1.30 5.14
CA ASP A 104 -21.73 2.06 3.89
C ASP A 104 -21.90 3.59 4.02
N ASP A 105 -21.77 4.16 5.23
CA ASP A 105 -21.68 5.62 5.42
C ASP A 105 -20.22 6.09 5.29
N LEU A 106 -19.68 5.96 4.08
CA LEU A 106 -18.30 6.31 3.78
C LEU A 106 -18.01 7.81 3.93
N ASN A 107 -19.02 8.67 3.77
CA ASN A 107 -18.88 10.11 3.92
C ASN A 107 -18.66 10.49 5.38
N GLU A 108 -19.47 9.95 6.30
CA GLU A 108 -19.28 10.20 7.73
C GLU A 108 -17.99 9.51 8.24
N ALA A 109 -17.66 8.31 7.76
CA ALA A 109 -16.38 7.67 8.05
C ALA A 109 -15.19 8.56 7.63
N ASN A 110 -15.22 9.10 6.41
CA ASN A 110 -14.18 9.98 5.88
C ASN A 110 -14.13 11.33 6.61
N LYS A 111 -15.27 11.87 7.05
CA LYS A 111 -15.28 13.08 7.88
C LYS A 111 -14.59 12.83 9.22
N LYS A 112 -15.03 11.80 9.96
CA LYS A 112 -14.49 11.46 11.28
C LYS A 112 -12.99 11.16 11.24
N ILE A 113 -12.52 10.41 10.24
CA ILE A 113 -11.09 10.06 10.17
C ILE A 113 -10.20 11.26 9.88
N ASN A 114 -10.73 12.29 9.20
CA ASN A 114 -10.00 13.53 8.91
C ASN A 114 -10.02 14.53 10.09
N GLU A 115 -10.93 14.36 11.05
CA GLU A 115 -10.94 15.15 12.30
C GLU A 115 -9.86 14.68 13.29
N ILE A 116 -9.28 13.49 13.10
CA ILE A 116 -8.24 12.94 13.98
C ILE A 116 -6.89 13.58 13.69
N LEU A 117 -6.29 14.19 14.72
CA LEU A 117 -4.92 14.70 14.70
C LEU A 117 -3.95 13.55 14.98
N ILE A 118 -3.34 13.00 13.93
CA ILE A 118 -2.44 11.83 14.03
C ILE A 118 -1.25 12.10 14.96
N ASP A 119 -0.72 13.32 14.97
CA ASP A 119 0.45 13.68 15.79
C ASP A 119 0.14 13.73 17.29
N GLU A 120 -1.15 13.76 17.66
CA GLU A 120 -1.61 13.70 19.06
C GLU A 120 -1.87 12.26 19.52
N LEU A 121 -1.83 11.28 18.62
CA LEU A 121 -2.05 9.87 18.94
C LEU A 121 -0.79 9.21 19.49
N PRO A 122 -0.93 8.23 20.41
CA PRO A 122 0.22 7.47 20.89
C PRO A 122 0.84 6.68 19.74
N PRO A 123 2.18 6.64 19.61
CA PRO A 123 2.84 5.91 18.56
C PRO A 123 2.54 4.40 18.66
N GLY A 124 2.41 3.74 17.51
CA GLY A 124 2.19 2.31 17.44
C GLY A 124 0.91 1.95 16.69
N PHE A 125 0.22 0.92 17.18
CA PHE A 125 -0.89 0.26 16.49
C PHE A 125 -1.98 1.24 16.05
N ILE A 126 -2.46 2.10 16.95
CA ILE A 126 -3.64 2.93 16.69
C ILE A 126 -3.37 4.00 15.61
N SER A 127 -2.20 4.66 15.66
CA SER A 127 -1.78 5.63 14.63
C SER A 127 -1.60 4.95 13.27
N ALA A 128 -1.01 3.75 13.25
CA ALA A 128 -0.86 2.96 12.04
C ALA A 128 -2.21 2.53 11.45
N ALA A 129 -3.15 2.10 12.30
CA ALA A 129 -4.49 1.66 11.88
C ALA A 129 -5.28 2.82 11.25
N ILE A 130 -5.34 3.96 11.94
CA ILE A 130 -6.07 5.14 11.45
C ILE A 130 -5.45 5.64 10.14
N SER A 131 -4.12 5.70 10.05
CA SER A 131 -3.44 6.16 8.84
C SER A 131 -3.66 5.21 7.66
N THR A 132 -3.69 3.90 7.92
CA THR A 132 -3.99 2.86 6.92
C THR A 132 -5.40 3.01 6.36
N ILE A 133 -6.40 3.15 7.24
CA ILE A 133 -7.80 3.32 6.82
C ILE A 133 -7.99 4.66 6.12
N LYS A 134 -7.34 5.73 6.59
CA LYS A 134 -7.41 7.06 5.95
C LYS A 134 -6.90 7.02 4.52
N LEU A 135 -5.75 6.41 4.28
CA LEU A 135 -5.19 6.22 2.94
C LEU A 135 -6.15 5.41 2.06
N ALA A 136 -6.70 4.30 2.58
CA ALA A 136 -7.60 3.45 1.83
C ALA A 136 -8.93 4.13 1.51
N LEU A 137 -9.54 4.86 2.45
CA LEU A 137 -10.75 5.64 2.22
C LEU A 137 -10.55 6.73 1.17
N ASN A 138 -9.40 7.40 1.18
CA ASN A 138 -9.07 8.37 0.12
C ASN A 138 -9.02 7.69 -1.26
N ILE A 139 -8.41 6.51 -1.36
CA ILE A 139 -8.40 5.72 -2.61
C ILE A 139 -9.81 5.28 -3.00
N LYS A 140 -10.64 4.84 -2.03
CA LYS A 140 -12.02 4.43 -2.27
C LYS A 140 -12.86 5.56 -2.87
N LEU A 141 -12.76 6.75 -2.29
CA LEU A 141 -13.58 7.90 -2.66
C LEU A 141 -13.04 8.65 -3.88
N ASN A 142 -11.72 8.79 -3.98
CA ASN A 142 -11.07 9.70 -4.93
C ASN A 142 -10.10 8.99 -5.90
N GLY A 143 -9.99 7.66 -5.89
CA GLY A 143 -8.93 6.90 -6.58
C GLY A 143 -8.65 7.29 -8.03
N LYS A 144 -9.68 7.68 -8.79
CA LYS A 144 -9.55 8.09 -10.21
C LYS A 144 -8.93 9.47 -10.41
N THR A 145 -8.99 10.34 -9.40
CA THR A 145 -8.51 11.72 -9.46
C THR A 145 -7.16 11.92 -8.76
N ILE A 146 -6.75 10.96 -7.92
CA ILE A 146 -5.46 11.01 -7.22
C ILE A 146 -4.32 11.04 -8.23
N LYS A 147 -3.44 12.04 -8.11
CA LYS A 147 -2.26 12.19 -8.96
C LYS A 147 -1.05 11.49 -8.38
N HIS A 148 -0.03 11.31 -9.22
CA HIS A 148 1.25 10.76 -8.79
C HIS A 148 1.85 11.63 -7.67
N GLY A 149 2.30 10.97 -6.59
CA GLY A 149 2.91 11.64 -5.44
C GLY A 149 1.94 12.26 -4.43
N GLU A 150 0.64 12.33 -4.74
CA GLU A 150 -0.35 12.97 -3.86
C GLU A 150 -0.53 12.22 -2.52
N LEU A 151 -0.27 10.92 -2.51
CA LEU A 151 -0.36 10.07 -1.31
C LEU A 151 0.93 10.04 -0.46
N LEU A 152 1.98 10.80 -0.83
CA LEU A 152 3.28 10.73 -0.14
C LEU A 152 3.20 11.07 1.35
N SER A 153 2.37 12.06 1.72
CA SER A 153 2.18 12.43 3.13
C SER A 153 1.56 11.29 3.94
N ASP A 154 0.50 10.68 3.40
CA ASP A 154 -0.17 9.55 4.03
C ASP A 154 0.76 8.34 4.14
N ILE A 155 1.54 8.06 3.09
CA ILE A 155 2.55 6.98 3.07
C ILE A 155 3.60 7.19 4.16
N ASN A 156 4.16 8.39 4.26
CA ASN A 156 5.18 8.72 5.26
C ASN A 156 4.62 8.56 6.68
N THR A 157 3.37 8.97 6.90
CA THR A 157 2.68 8.79 8.17
C THR A 157 2.58 7.31 8.54
N ILE A 158 2.16 6.44 7.61
CA ILE A 158 2.12 4.99 7.86
C ILE A 158 3.51 4.45 8.16
N LEU A 159 4.54 4.85 7.41
CA LEU A 159 5.92 4.38 7.61
C LEU A 159 6.46 4.73 9.00
N THR A 160 6.17 5.93 9.52
CA THR A 160 6.56 6.36 10.87
C THR A 160 6.01 5.43 11.95
N TYR A 161 4.81 4.90 11.77
CA TYR A 161 4.14 4.04 12.76
C TYR A 161 4.18 2.53 12.41
N ARG A 162 4.89 2.14 11.34
CA ARG A 162 4.90 0.78 10.78
C ARG A 162 5.65 -0.27 11.60
N GLY A 163 6.32 0.11 12.70
CA GLY A 163 7.06 -0.82 13.57
C GLY A 163 6.25 -2.02 14.07
N VAL A 164 4.93 -2.03 13.89
CA VAL A 164 3.99 -3.07 14.30
C VAL A 164 3.73 -4.15 13.21
N PHE A 165 4.03 -3.91 11.91
CA PHE A 165 3.68 -4.86 10.83
C PHE A 165 4.65 -4.91 9.64
N THR A 166 5.33 -6.05 9.48
CA THR A 166 6.16 -6.35 8.31
C THR A 166 5.42 -7.27 7.34
N VAL A 167 5.05 -6.72 6.18
CA VAL A 167 4.48 -7.51 5.08
C VAL A 167 5.62 -8.28 4.41
N HIS A 168 5.64 -9.60 4.56
CA HIS A 168 6.62 -10.45 3.91
C HIS A 168 6.20 -10.72 2.46
N VAL A 169 6.98 -10.21 1.52
CA VAL A 169 6.84 -10.56 0.11
C VAL A 169 7.65 -11.82 -0.13
N ASN A 170 6.98 -12.93 -0.41
CA ASN A 170 7.67 -14.15 -0.82
C ASN A 170 7.98 -14.06 -2.32
N ILE A 171 9.27 -13.99 -2.66
CA ILE A 171 9.73 -13.88 -4.03
C ILE A 171 10.15 -15.28 -4.51
N ASP A 172 9.53 -15.76 -5.59
CA ASP A 172 9.92 -17.04 -6.18
C ASP A 172 11.24 -16.87 -6.95
N HIS A 173 12.28 -17.55 -6.49
CA HIS A 173 13.61 -17.53 -7.09
C HIS A 173 13.79 -18.56 -8.23
N LYS A 174 12.77 -19.40 -8.50
CA LYS A 174 12.84 -20.43 -9.54
C LYS A 174 12.96 -19.86 -10.96
N PHE A 175 12.46 -18.66 -11.20
CA PHE A 175 12.49 -18.01 -12.50
C PHE A 175 13.20 -16.67 -12.43
N LYS A 176 13.77 -16.23 -13.56
CA LYS A 176 14.33 -14.88 -13.68
C LYS A 176 13.26 -13.86 -13.28
N GLN A 177 13.58 -13.06 -12.27
CA GLN A 177 12.71 -12.03 -11.76
C GLN A 177 12.63 -10.85 -12.75
N PRO A 178 11.52 -10.09 -12.74
CA PRO A 178 11.45 -8.82 -13.44
C PRO A 178 12.53 -7.87 -12.92
N ASP A 179 13.07 -7.02 -13.79
CA ASP A 179 14.07 -6.01 -13.39
C ASP A 179 13.48 -5.01 -12.36
N LEU A 180 12.17 -4.78 -12.42
CA LEU A 180 11.40 -4.02 -11.43
C LEU A 180 10.31 -4.89 -10.79
N ILE A 181 10.41 -5.09 -9.47
CA ILE A 181 9.39 -5.77 -8.67
C ILE A 181 8.50 -4.71 -8.00
N LEU A 182 7.23 -4.59 -8.44
CA LEU A 182 6.32 -3.52 -8.00
C LEU A 182 6.05 -3.53 -6.50
N VAL A 183 6.05 -4.70 -5.87
CA VAL A 183 5.86 -4.88 -4.42
C VAL A 183 7.12 -4.59 -3.59
N MET A 184 8.29 -4.41 -4.23
CA MET A 184 9.52 -3.99 -3.55
C MET A 184 9.67 -2.45 -3.53
N CYS A 185 8.89 -1.74 -4.35
CA CYS A 185 8.77 -0.29 -4.23
C CYS A 185 8.00 0.04 -2.94
N ALA A 186 8.66 0.69 -1.97
CA ALA A 186 8.10 0.95 -0.64
C ALA A 186 6.73 1.64 -0.69
N ASN A 187 6.59 2.70 -1.49
CA ASN A 187 5.34 3.45 -1.64
C ASN A 187 4.21 2.57 -2.21
N ASN A 188 4.50 1.81 -3.26
CA ASN A 188 3.53 0.89 -3.87
C ASN A 188 3.10 -0.17 -2.84
N LEU A 189 4.05 -0.75 -2.10
CA LEU A 189 3.73 -1.76 -1.10
C LEU A 189 2.83 -1.21 0.00
N ILE A 190 3.09 0.01 0.49
CA ILE A 190 2.24 0.67 1.50
C ILE A 190 0.82 0.83 0.97
N ILE A 191 0.67 1.40 -0.24
CA ILE A 191 -0.64 1.61 -0.85
C ILE A 191 -1.39 0.29 -1.06
N MET A 192 -0.74 -0.69 -1.70
CA MET A 192 -1.32 -2.01 -1.96
C MET A 192 -1.69 -2.75 -0.67
N SER A 193 -0.88 -2.61 0.39
CA SER A 193 -1.16 -3.22 1.69
C SER A 193 -2.36 -2.55 2.37
N ALA A 194 -2.45 -1.22 2.32
CA ALA A 194 -3.58 -0.48 2.88
C ALA A 194 -4.89 -0.83 2.19
N ILE A 195 -4.89 -0.93 0.85
CA ILE A 195 -6.04 -1.41 0.07
C ILE A 195 -6.46 -2.81 0.53
N LYS A 196 -5.50 -3.74 0.63
CA LYS A 196 -5.76 -5.12 1.06
C LYS A 196 -6.34 -5.19 2.47
N GLN A 197 -5.74 -4.46 3.42
CA GLN A 197 -6.16 -4.42 4.82
C GLN A 197 -7.56 -3.87 4.97
N TYR A 198 -7.84 -2.74 4.30
CA TYR A 198 -9.18 -2.16 4.26
C TYR A 198 -10.21 -3.11 3.65
N ASN A 199 -9.88 -3.74 2.52
CA ASN A 199 -10.79 -4.69 1.87
C ASN A 199 -11.06 -5.93 2.73
N ASN A 200 -10.04 -6.47 3.40
CA ASN A 200 -10.23 -7.57 4.35
C ASN A 200 -11.14 -7.13 5.51
N MET A 201 -10.92 -5.93 6.06
CA MET A 201 -11.77 -5.36 7.11
C MET A 201 -13.22 -5.26 6.65
N VAL A 202 -13.47 -4.69 5.46
CA VAL A 202 -14.81 -4.62 4.87
C VAL A 202 -15.43 -6.00 4.73
N GLN A 203 -14.68 -7.00 4.26
CA GLN A 203 -15.18 -8.38 4.16
C GLN A 203 -15.47 -9.03 5.53
N MET A 204 -14.80 -8.62 6.60
CA MET A 204 -15.09 -9.12 7.95
C MET A 204 -16.30 -8.42 8.57
N THR A 205 -16.54 -7.15 8.26
CA THR A 205 -17.49 -6.32 9.01
C THR A 205 -18.72 -5.86 8.24
N SER A 206 -18.77 -6.07 6.93
CA SER A 206 -19.85 -5.52 6.10
C SER A 206 -21.23 -6.04 6.52
N PHE A 207 -22.21 -5.15 6.66
CA PHE A 207 -23.61 -5.53 6.88
C PHE A 207 -24.14 -6.47 5.78
N TYR A 208 -23.59 -6.36 4.56
CA TYR A 208 -23.95 -7.24 3.44
C TYR A 208 -23.54 -8.71 3.64
N ASN A 209 -22.69 -9.01 4.63
CA ASN A 209 -22.36 -10.40 4.98
C ASN A 209 -23.57 -11.19 5.47
N GLU A 210 -24.60 -10.52 6.00
CA GLU A 210 -25.87 -11.15 6.35
C GLU A 210 -26.63 -11.66 5.11
N LEU A 211 -26.32 -11.11 3.92
CA LEU A 211 -26.96 -11.45 2.66
C LEU A 211 -26.11 -12.41 1.81
N GLU A 212 -24.84 -12.05 1.57
CA GLU A 212 -23.92 -12.85 0.75
C GLU A 212 -22.44 -12.64 1.14
N LEU A 213 -21.85 -13.65 1.78
CA LEU A 213 -20.46 -13.65 2.26
C LEU A 213 -19.39 -13.55 1.16
N SER A 214 -19.72 -13.93 -0.07
CA SER A 214 -18.78 -13.95 -1.21
C SER A 214 -18.91 -12.75 -2.15
N ALA A 215 -19.84 -11.84 -1.89
CA ALA A 215 -20.10 -10.71 -2.76
C ALA A 215 -18.99 -9.65 -2.67
N ILE A 216 -18.85 -8.88 -3.74
CA ILE A 216 -18.12 -7.61 -3.67
C ILE A 216 -19.03 -6.61 -2.97
N HIS A 217 -18.66 -6.17 -1.77
CA HIS A 217 -19.45 -5.19 -1.04
C HIS A 217 -19.23 -3.77 -1.60
N PRO A 218 -20.26 -2.90 -1.61
CA PRO A 218 -20.18 -1.53 -2.11
C PRO A 218 -19.03 -0.71 -1.51
N GLN A 219 -18.68 -0.98 -0.25
CA GLN A 219 -17.63 -0.25 0.47
C GLN A 219 -16.22 -0.63 0.02
N SER A 220 -16.06 -1.79 -0.62
CA SER A 220 -14.77 -2.33 -1.03
C SER A 220 -14.11 -1.47 -2.11
N ILE A 221 -12.78 -1.42 -2.10
CA ILE A 221 -11.99 -0.83 -3.18
C ILE A 221 -11.80 -1.91 -4.25
N THR A 222 -12.40 -1.72 -5.43
CA THR A 222 -12.46 -2.71 -6.51
C THR A 222 -12.02 -2.11 -7.83
N GLY A 223 -11.77 -2.96 -8.83
CA GLY A 223 -11.54 -2.53 -10.21
C GLY A 223 -10.19 -1.84 -10.43
N ILE A 224 -9.25 -1.98 -9.49
CA ILE A 224 -7.90 -1.42 -9.61
C ILE A 224 -7.16 -2.01 -10.81
N LEU A 225 -7.42 -3.28 -11.12
CA LEU A 225 -6.80 -3.99 -12.25
C LEU A 225 -7.65 -3.96 -13.52
N ASP A 226 -8.76 -3.22 -13.57
CA ASP A 226 -9.68 -3.22 -14.72
C ASP A 226 -9.01 -2.75 -16.02
N GLU A 227 -8.15 -1.71 -15.95
CA GLU A 227 -7.40 -1.25 -17.13
C GLU A 227 -6.41 -2.33 -17.62
N VAL A 228 -5.78 -3.07 -16.71
CA VAL A 228 -4.88 -4.19 -17.05
C VAL A 228 -5.67 -5.34 -17.68
N GLU A 229 -6.79 -5.73 -17.08
CA GLU A 229 -7.67 -6.80 -17.56
C GLU A 229 -8.24 -6.47 -18.95
N SER A 230 -8.71 -5.23 -19.14
CA SER A 230 -9.22 -4.74 -20.42
C SER A 230 -8.15 -4.77 -21.52
N ALA A 231 -6.95 -4.27 -21.24
CA ALA A 231 -5.84 -4.30 -22.18
C ALA A 231 -5.45 -5.73 -22.57
N LEU A 232 -5.35 -6.64 -21.59
CA LEU A 232 -5.09 -8.06 -21.83
C LEU A 232 -6.21 -8.73 -22.63
N GLY A 233 -7.47 -8.36 -22.39
CA GLY A 233 -8.62 -8.87 -23.14
C GLY A 233 -8.59 -8.49 -24.61
N LYS A 234 -8.21 -7.23 -24.93
CA LYS A 234 -8.02 -6.78 -26.31
C LYS A 234 -6.93 -7.57 -27.03
N ILE A 235 -5.80 -7.81 -26.36
CA ILE A 235 -4.69 -8.62 -26.90
C ILE A 235 -5.14 -10.07 -27.12
N ASN A 236 -5.74 -10.70 -26.11
CA ASN A 236 -6.17 -12.11 -26.19
C ASN A 236 -7.21 -12.31 -27.29
N LYS A 237 -8.22 -11.44 -27.39
CA LYS A 237 -9.21 -11.48 -28.47
C LYS A 237 -8.55 -11.45 -29.86
N ARG A 238 -7.49 -10.66 -30.02
CA ARG A 238 -6.75 -10.60 -31.28
C ARG A 238 -5.90 -11.84 -31.53
N LEU A 239 -5.26 -12.38 -30.49
CA LEU A 239 -4.50 -13.64 -30.57
C LEU A 239 -5.41 -14.80 -30.97
N ASP A 240 -6.61 -14.91 -30.40
CA ASP A 240 -7.59 -15.96 -30.73
C ASP A 240 -8.07 -15.88 -32.18
N ALA A 241 -8.15 -14.69 -32.75
CA ALA A 241 -8.45 -14.49 -34.17
C ALA A 241 -7.26 -14.85 -35.09
N THR A 242 -6.04 -14.95 -34.56
CA THR A 242 -4.84 -15.27 -35.32
C THR A 242 -4.72 -16.77 -35.50
N LYS A 243 -4.89 -17.26 -36.72
CA LYS A 243 -4.77 -18.70 -37.04
C LYS A 243 -3.32 -19.23 -37.09
N LYS A 244 -2.34 -18.40 -36.75
CA LYS A 244 -0.91 -18.72 -36.81
C LYS A 244 -0.26 -18.41 -35.47
N VAL A 245 0.74 -19.22 -35.11
CA VAL A 245 1.64 -18.91 -33.99
C VAL A 245 2.46 -17.69 -34.40
N ILE A 246 2.48 -16.69 -33.52
CA ILE A 246 3.23 -15.44 -33.74
C ILE A 246 4.24 -15.20 -32.62
N ASN A 247 5.32 -14.50 -32.93
CA ASN A 247 6.32 -14.04 -31.95
C ASN A 247 5.99 -12.63 -31.39
N SER A 248 6.79 -12.16 -30.43
CA SER A 248 6.56 -10.88 -29.75
C SER A 248 6.68 -9.69 -30.70
N GLU A 249 7.57 -9.72 -31.70
CA GLU A 249 7.71 -8.68 -32.71
C GLU A 249 6.49 -8.58 -33.63
N GLU A 250 5.95 -9.73 -34.03
CA GLU A 250 4.73 -9.84 -34.84
C GLU A 250 3.53 -9.32 -34.05
N LEU A 251 3.38 -9.72 -32.78
CA LEU A 251 2.33 -9.20 -31.91
C LEU A 251 2.46 -7.68 -31.72
N ALA A 252 3.66 -7.17 -31.47
CA ALA A 252 3.90 -5.74 -31.33
C ALA A 252 3.50 -4.97 -32.59
N LYS A 253 3.80 -5.52 -33.78
CA LYS A 253 3.37 -4.94 -35.05
C LYS A 253 1.85 -4.90 -35.17
N LEU A 254 1.16 -5.98 -34.81
CA LEU A 254 -0.32 -6.01 -34.81
C LEU A 254 -0.91 -4.98 -33.84
N ILE A 255 -0.34 -4.83 -32.65
CA ILE A 255 -0.80 -3.83 -31.66
C ILE A 255 -0.76 -2.42 -32.24
N ILE A 256 0.33 -2.08 -32.94
CA ILE A 256 0.52 -0.77 -33.56
C ILE A 256 -0.39 -0.60 -34.78
N ASP A 257 -0.30 -1.52 -35.75
CA ASP A 257 -0.95 -1.39 -37.05
C ASP A 257 -2.49 -1.41 -36.91
N GLU A 258 -3.02 -2.23 -36.01
CA GLU A 258 -4.46 -2.37 -35.78
C GLU A 258 -4.97 -1.52 -34.61
N LYS A 259 -4.09 -0.76 -33.94
CA LYS A 259 -4.43 0.08 -32.77
C LYS A 259 -5.20 -0.70 -31.69
N ILE A 260 -4.71 -1.91 -31.38
CA ILE A 260 -5.33 -2.81 -30.39
C ILE A 260 -5.38 -2.14 -29.01
N LEU A 261 -4.30 -1.44 -28.65
CA LEU A 261 -4.16 -0.71 -27.41
C LEU A 261 -4.05 0.79 -27.69
N THR A 262 -4.53 1.60 -26.76
CA THR A 262 -4.30 3.04 -26.78
C THR A 262 -2.87 3.38 -26.35
N VAL A 263 -2.39 4.56 -26.74
CA VAL A 263 -1.06 5.06 -26.32
C VAL A 263 -0.94 5.14 -24.79
N ARG A 264 -2.04 5.51 -24.10
CA ARG A 264 -2.11 5.50 -22.64
C ARG A 264 -1.86 4.10 -22.09
N GLU A 265 -2.61 3.10 -22.58
CA GLU A 265 -2.51 1.71 -22.10
C GLU A 265 -1.11 1.12 -22.27
N CYS A 266 -0.38 1.52 -23.30
CA CYS A 266 0.98 1.04 -23.54
C CYS A 266 2.03 1.69 -22.63
N ARG A 267 1.91 3.00 -22.36
CA ARG A 267 3.02 3.81 -21.83
C ARG A 267 2.83 4.38 -20.44
N GLN A 268 1.59 4.71 -20.07
CA GLN A 268 1.32 5.43 -18.83
C GLN A 268 1.09 4.45 -17.67
N ASN A 269 1.15 4.97 -16.45
CA ASN A 269 0.66 4.25 -15.30
C ASN A 269 -0.84 4.05 -15.44
N LEU A 270 -1.28 2.80 -15.36
CA LEU A 270 -2.69 2.41 -15.41
C LEU A 270 -3.40 2.73 -14.09
N VAL A 271 -2.63 2.85 -13.01
CA VAL A 271 -3.08 3.35 -11.71
C VAL A 271 -2.16 4.50 -11.33
N SER A 272 -2.67 5.73 -11.39
CA SER A 272 -1.89 6.98 -11.29
C SER A 272 -1.08 7.11 -10.00
N TYR A 273 -1.61 6.61 -8.90
CA TYR A 273 -1.01 6.67 -7.57
C TYR A 273 -0.03 5.52 -7.29
N LEU A 274 0.11 4.54 -8.19
CA LEU A 274 1.12 3.48 -8.11
C LEU A 274 2.26 3.79 -9.08
N ASN A 275 3.48 3.90 -8.56
CA ASN A 275 4.64 4.22 -9.36
C ASN A 275 5.01 3.06 -10.30
N GLU A 276 5.42 3.39 -11.53
CA GLU A 276 5.80 2.43 -12.57
C GLU A 276 4.73 1.35 -12.85
N PHE A 277 3.46 1.63 -12.54
CA PHE A 277 2.34 0.71 -12.71
C PHE A 277 1.84 0.68 -14.16
N THR A 278 2.77 0.45 -15.09
CA THR A 278 2.52 0.34 -16.53
C THR A 278 2.02 -1.06 -16.89
N LEU A 279 1.40 -1.24 -18.06
CA LEU A 279 0.97 -2.56 -18.53
C LEU A 279 2.12 -3.57 -18.57
N TYR A 280 3.29 -3.14 -19.04
CA TYR A 280 4.51 -3.95 -19.08
C TYR A 280 4.88 -4.49 -17.69
N ASN A 281 5.01 -3.59 -16.71
CA ASN A 281 5.40 -3.97 -15.34
C ASN A 281 4.31 -4.81 -14.68
N CYS A 282 3.03 -4.49 -14.90
CA CYS A 282 1.90 -5.26 -14.38
C CYS A 282 1.93 -6.70 -14.86
N ILE A 283 2.10 -6.94 -16.18
CA ILE A 283 2.16 -8.30 -16.76
C ILE A 283 3.25 -9.12 -16.08
N LEU A 284 4.44 -8.56 -15.88
CA LEU A 284 5.56 -9.26 -15.26
C LEU A 284 5.36 -9.49 -13.74
N ASN A 285 4.56 -8.65 -13.09
CA ASN A 285 4.36 -8.64 -11.64
C ASN A 285 3.00 -9.21 -11.18
N LEU A 286 2.16 -9.76 -12.06
CA LEU A 286 0.81 -10.24 -11.73
C LEU A 286 0.78 -11.20 -10.51
N ASN A 287 1.80 -12.06 -10.37
CA ASN A 287 1.90 -12.99 -9.24
C ASN A 287 2.06 -12.30 -7.88
N TYR A 288 2.66 -11.11 -7.87
CA TYR A 288 2.94 -10.36 -6.66
C TYR A 288 1.82 -9.39 -6.31
N ILE A 289 1.25 -8.71 -7.32
CA ILE A 289 0.28 -7.64 -7.09
C ILE A 289 -1.16 -8.15 -6.93
N LYS A 290 -1.52 -9.29 -7.54
CA LYS A 290 -2.90 -9.81 -7.51
C LYS A 290 -3.42 -9.98 -6.08
N SER A 291 -2.63 -10.57 -5.19
CA SER A 291 -3.06 -10.84 -3.80
C SER A 291 -3.29 -9.59 -2.93
N TYR A 292 -2.96 -8.40 -3.43
CA TYR A 292 -3.20 -7.13 -2.76
C TYR A 292 -4.34 -6.33 -3.39
N LEU A 293 -4.53 -6.48 -4.70
CA LEU A 293 -5.35 -5.58 -5.50
C LEU A 293 -6.64 -6.22 -6.04
N THR A 294 -6.94 -7.47 -5.66
CA THR A 294 -8.14 -8.18 -6.14
C THR A 294 -8.97 -8.74 -5.00
N LEU A 295 -10.29 -8.68 -5.17
CA LEU A 295 -11.27 -9.38 -4.33
C LEU A 295 -11.74 -10.69 -5.00
N PRO A 296 -12.16 -11.71 -4.22
CA PRO A 296 -12.62 -13.00 -4.75
C PRO A 296 -13.73 -12.92 -5.81
N GLY A 297 -14.63 -11.92 -5.73
CA GLY A 297 -15.73 -11.76 -6.69
C GLY A 297 -15.37 -11.05 -8.00
N GLU A 298 -14.15 -10.53 -8.16
CA GLU A 298 -13.76 -9.77 -9.35
C GLU A 298 -13.52 -10.67 -10.57
N LYS A 299 -14.10 -10.30 -11.72
CA LYS A 299 -14.01 -11.05 -12.98
C LYS A 299 -12.75 -10.67 -13.76
N LEU A 300 -11.61 -11.22 -13.34
CA LEU A 300 -10.30 -10.97 -13.94
C LEU A 300 -9.80 -12.21 -14.69
N VAL A 301 -10.49 -12.60 -15.76
CA VAL A 301 -10.28 -13.86 -16.49
C VAL A 301 -8.93 -13.87 -17.22
N HIS A 302 -8.58 -12.77 -17.87
CA HIS A 302 -7.34 -12.64 -18.64
C HIS A 302 -6.12 -12.59 -17.72
N ILE A 303 -6.19 -11.86 -16.61
CA ILE A 303 -5.17 -11.86 -15.55
C ILE A 303 -5.06 -13.25 -14.92
N SER A 304 -6.18 -13.91 -14.59
CA SER A 304 -6.16 -15.22 -13.94
C SER A 304 -5.56 -16.30 -14.83
N GLY A 305 -5.71 -16.18 -16.16
CA GLY A 305 -5.01 -17.04 -17.13
C GLY A 305 -3.49 -16.86 -17.17
N LEU A 306 -2.97 -15.77 -16.60
CA LEU A 306 -1.54 -15.45 -16.55
C LEU A 306 -0.91 -15.66 -15.18
N VAL A 307 -1.67 -15.68 -14.08
CA VAL A 307 -1.11 -15.80 -12.72
C VAL A 307 -0.64 -17.23 -12.45
N GLY A 308 0.52 -17.41 -11.84
CA GLY A 308 1.07 -18.70 -11.42
C GLY A 308 2.51 -18.94 -11.90
N ASN A 309 3.14 -20.00 -11.39
CA ASN A 309 4.56 -20.30 -11.61
C ASN A 309 4.80 -21.52 -12.51
N SER A 310 3.81 -21.90 -13.34
CA SER A 310 4.04 -22.88 -14.40
C SER A 310 4.87 -22.25 -15.52
N GLU A 311 5.72 -23.06 -16.15
CA GLU A 311 6.58 -22.62 -17.25
C GLU A 311 5.79 -21.97 -18.39
N GLU A 312 4.66 -22.57 -18.77
CA GLU A 312 3.74 -22.01 -19.78
C GLU A 312 3.28 -20.59 -19.44
N ARG A 313 2.86 -20.34 -18.19
CA ARG A 313 2.39 -19.02 -17.76
C ARG A 313 3.54 -18.01 -17.70
N VAL A 314 4.73 -18.44 -17.28
CA VAL A 314 5.95 -17.60 -17.29
C VAL A 314 6.31 -17.20 -18.72
N ILE A 315 6.33 -18.16 -19.66
CA ILE A 315 6.60 -17.90 -21.08
C ILE A 315 5.57 -16.95 -21.66
N LYS A 316 4.27 -17.17 -21.38
CA LYS A 316 3.19 -16.31 -21.87
C LYS A 316 3.32 -14.87 -21.35
N ARG A 317 3.61 -14.68 -20.06
CA ARG A 317 3.86 -13.34 -19.50
C ARG A 317 5.06 -12.66 -20.15
N LYS A 318 6.18 -13.37 -20.37
CA LYS A 318 7.36 -12.84 -21.05
C LYS A 318 7.06 -12.44 -22.50
N PHE A 319 6.38 -13.31 -23.24
CA PHE A 319 5.96 -13.05 -24.62
C PHE A 319 5.13 -11.77 -24.73
N LEU A 320 4.12 -11.62 -23.87
CA LEU A 320 3.26 -10.44 -23.83
C LEU A 320 4.02 -9.19 -23.41
N ALA A 321 4.79 -9.26 -22.33
CA ALA A 321 5.58 -8.14 -21.84
C ALA A 321 6.59 -7.67 -22.90
N GLU A 322 7.26 -8.59 -23.58
CA GLU A 322 8.21 -8.24 -24.64
C GLU A 322 7.54 -7.56 -25.82
N ALA A 323 6.34 -8.00 -26.21
CA ALA A 323 5.56 -7.29 -27.24
C ALA A 323 5.24 -5.85 -26.81
N ILE A 324 4.79 -5.63 -25.57
CA ILE A 324 4.55 -4.28 -25.04
C ILE A 324 5.82 -3.43 -25.00
N ARG A 325 6.96 -4.03 -24.62
CA ARG A 325 8.27 -3.36 -24.63
C ARG A 325 8.63 -2.86 -26.03
N ILE A 326 8.47 -3.72 -27.05
CA ILE A 326 8.74 -3.37 -28.45
C ILE A 326 7.78 -2.26 -28.94
N VAL A 327 6.50 -2.30 -28.55
CA VAL A 327 5.54 -1.22 -28.87
C VAL A 327 6.03 0.11 -28.29
N ASN A 328 6.43 0.13 -27.02
CA ASN A 328 6.93 1.32 -26.35
C ASN A 328 8.21 1.87 -27.00
N ASP A 329 9.15 1.00 -27.37
CA ASP A 329 10.37 1.39 -28.07
C ASP A 329 10.10 1.98 -29.47
N ARG A 330 9.19 1.35 -30.23
CA ARG A 330 8.90 1.75 -31.61
C ARG A 330 8.08 3.03 -31.67
N GLU A 331 7.03 3.13 -30.86
CA GLU A 331 6.26 4.36 -30.86
C GLU A 331 6.96 5.52 -30.13
N GLY A 332 7.87 5.25 -29.17
CA GLY A 332 8.72 6.26 -28.53
C GLY A 332 9.68 6.95 -29.51
N LYS A 333 10.03 6.26 -30.60
CA LYS A 333 10.74 6.84 -31.75
C LYS A 333 9.84 7.68 -32.68
N ILE A 334 8.51 7.45 -32.65
CA ILE A 334 7.52 8.10 -33.52
C ILE A 334 6.92 9.36 -32.86
N LYS A 335 6.81 9.39 -31.52
CA LYS A 335 6.36 10.56 -30.76
C LYS A 335 7.32 10.80 -29.59
N PRO A 336 8.02 11.95 -29.55
CA PRO A 336 8.73 12.35 -28.34
C PRO A 336 7.74 12.37 -27.16
N LEU A 337 8.13 11.76 -26.05
CA LEU A 337 7.48 12.02 -24.77
C LEU A 337 7.57 13.54 -24.53
N ALA A 338 6.43 14.18 -24.24
CA ALA A 338 6.39 15.60 -23.94
C ALA A 338 7.40 15.92 -22.83
N GLU A 339 8.13 17.03 -22.97
CA GLU A 339 9.36 17.37 -22.25
C GLU A 339 9.25 17.46 -20.70
N GLY A 340 8.07 17.22 -20.12
CA GLY A 340 7.86 17.16 -18.67
C GLY A 340 8.41 15.90 -17.99
N GLU A 341 8.52 14.76 -18.68
CA GLU A 341 8.94 13.48 -18.05
C GLU A 341 10.44 13.21 -18.14
N LYS A 342 11.14 13.79 -19.13
CA LYS A 342 12.62 13.67 -19.24
C LYS A 342 13.34 14.46 -18.15
N SER A 343 12.78 15.59 -17.72
CA SER A 343 13.38 16.45 -16.70
C SER A 343 13.43 15.80 -15.31
N GLN A 344 12.56 14.82 -15.00
CA GLN A 344 12.58 14.13 -13.71
C GLN A 344 13.55 12.94 -13.66
N LYS A 345 13.79 12.25 -14.80
CA LYS A 345 14.79 11.18 -14.87
C LYS A 345 16.24 11.69 -14.75
N MET A 346 16.49 12.93 -15.12
CA MET A 346 17.84 13.52 -15.12
C MET A 346 18.20 14.20 -13.78
N VAL A 347 17.19 14.68 -13.03
CA VAL A 347 17.39 15.29 -11.70
C VAL A 347 17.77 14.25 -10.63
N LEU A 348 17.20 13.04 -10.70
CA LEU A 348 17.52 11.95 -9.75
C LEU A 348 18.96 11.42 -9.87
N ILE A 349 19.61 11.54 -11.03
CA ILE A 349 20.99 11.06 -11.23
C ILE A 349 22.01 12.15 -10.85
N HIS A 350 21.67 13.43 -10.98
CA HIS A 350 22.59 14.53 -10.68
C HIS A 350 22.63 14.91 -9.18
N ASP A 351 21.58 14.61 -8.42
CA ASP A 351 21.55 14.88 -6.97
C ASP A 351 22.31 13.84 -6.13
N LEU A 352 22.55 12.63 -6.66
CA LEU A 352 23.33 11.59 -5.97
C LEU A 352 24.83 11.67 -6.26
N SER A 353 25.25 12.22 -7.41
CA SER A 353 26.67 12.36 -7.74
C SER A 353 27.32 13.62 -7.15
N SER A 354 26.54 14.68 -6.89
CA SER A 354 27.08 15.96 -6.40
C SER A 354 27.30 16.03 -4.88
N LYS A 355 26.69 15.13 -4.10
CA LYS A 355 26.85 15.09 -2.63
C LYS A 355 27.92 14.13 -2.11
N CYS A 356 28.55 13.32 -2.97
CA CYS A 356 29.56 12.33 -2.54
C CYS A 356 31.02 12.67 -2.90
N PHE A 357 31.31 13.83 -3.52
CA PHE A 357 32.69 14.22 -3.86
C PHE A 357 32.91 15.73 -3.67
N LYS A 358 32.90 16.20 -2.42
CA LYS A 358 33.68 17.35 -1.98
C LYS A 358 33.98 17.20 -0.49
N ASN A 359 35.15 16.66 -0.17
CA ASN A 359 36.00 17.01 0.96
C ASN A 359 37.26 16.13 0.88
N ASP A 360 38.14 16.49 -0.05
CA ASP A 360 39.57 16.30 0.09
C ASP A 360 40.17 17.71 -0.13
N GLU A 361 40.51 18.37 0.98
CA GLU A 361 41.64 19.30 1.14
C GLU A 361 41.79 19.68 2.62
#